data_AF-A0A5J4Q6T8-F1
#
_entry.id   AF-A0A5J4Q6T8-F1
#
_cell.length_a   1.000
_cell.length_b   1.000
_cell.length_c   1.000
_cell.angle_alpha   90.00
_cell.angle_beta   90.00
_cell.angle_gamma   90.00
#
_symmetry.space_group_name_H-M   'P 1'
#
loop_
_entity.id
_entity.type
_entity.pdbx_description
1 polymer ?
#
loop_
_entity_poly.entity_id
_entity_poly.type
_entity_poly.pdbx_seq_one_letter_code
_entity_poly.pdbx_strand_id
1 'polypeptide(L)'
;MKHASSWILISVLFFSSCANMGYEKTDDGIILSLKQERPTDTKKVRLQVINDKIIHVSATPERKFSQEESLIIVPRMEKFTDFTVEEADNSLILKTVALQACINATTGEVSFADSEGNPILRENAGGGKSFVPIEVEGTKGYTLRQVFESPDEEAFYGLGQHQSDEFNYKGRNEDLFQYNSKVSVPFILSNKNYGILWDNYSWSKFGDSREYAQLNEVFRLYDNEGNEGGLTAKYE
;
A
#
# COMPACT_ATOMS: atom_id res chain seq x y z
N MET A 1 29.53 -15.53 71.05
CA MET A 1 29.62 -15.79 69.60
C MET A 1 28.20 -15.90 69.06
N LYS A 2 27.67 -14.85 68.42
CA LYS A 2 26.39 -14.87 67.70
C LYS A 2 26.69 -14.39 66.28
N HIS A 3 26.60 -15.28 65.30
CA HIS A 3 26.78 -14.94 63.89
C HIS A 3 25.49 -14.33 63.36
N ALA A 4 25.54 -13.07 62.93
CA ALA A 4 24.48 -12.40 62.19
C ALA A 4 24.77 -12.56 60.69
N SER A 5 23.88 -13.27 59.99
CA SER A 5 23.94 -13.46 58.54
C SER A 5 23.32 -12.24 57.87
N SER A 6 24.15 -11.42 57.23
CA SER A 6 23.71 -10.25 56.46
C SER A 6 23.25 -10.71 55.06
N TRP A 7 21.99 -10.46 54.72
CA TRP A 7 21.45 -10.72 53.38
C TRP A 7 21.62 -9.47 52.52
N ILE A 8 22.44 -9.57 51.47
CA ILE A 8 22.62 -8.52 50.46
C ILE A 8 21.49 -8.66 49.44
N LEU A 9 20.58 -7.68 49.40
CA LEU A 9 19.60 -7.54 48.32
C LEU A 9 20.32 -6.97 47.09
N ILE A 10 20.49 -7.78 46.04
CA ILE A 10 20.98 -7.31 44.74
C ILE A 10 19.74 -6.84 43.95
N SER A 11 19.55 -5.53 43.85
CA SER A 11 18.58 -4.91 42.96
C SER A 11 19.07 -5.01 41.51
N VAL A 12 18.49 -5.93 40.74
CA VAL A 12 18.74 -6.04 39.30
C VAL A 12 18.00 -4.90 38.59
N LEU A 13 18.75 -3.88 38.17
CA LEU A 13 18.27 -2.84 37.24
C LEU A 13 18.13 -3.46 35.85
N PHE A 14 16.89 -3.77 35.46
CA PHE A 14 16.55 -4.09 34.08
C PHE A 14 16.66 -2.81 33.23
N PHE A 15 17.78 -2.63 32.54
CA PHE A 15 17.86 -1.70 31.42
C PHE A 15 17.16 -2.35 30.21
N SER A 16 15.91 -2.01 29.97
CA SER A 16 15.27 -2.25 28.67
C SER A 16 16.01 -1.43 27.62
N SER A 17 16.89 -2.08 26.86
CA SER A 17 17.46 -1.52 25.64
C SER A 17 16.31 -1.38 24.63
N CYS A 18 15.69 -0.20 24.56
CA CYS A 18 14.86 0.15 23.40
C CYS A 18 15.80 0.14 22.18
N ALA A 19 15.70 -0.92 21.38
CA ALA A 19 16.28 -0.92 20.06
C ALA A 19 15.60 0.19 19.28
N ASN A 20 16.32 1.29 19.03
CA ASN A 20 15.80 2.39 18.23
C ASN A 20 15.43 1.83 16.84
N MET A 21 14.14 1.83 16.50
CA MET A 21 13.58 1.17 15.31
C MET A 21 14.01 1.82 13.97
N GLY A 22 14.99 2.73 13.99
CA GLY A 22 15.60 3.27 12.77
C GLY A 22 14.64 4.15 11.97
N TYR A 23 13.74 4.85 12.66
CA TYR A 23 12.82 5.81 12.06
C TYR A 23 13.20 7.25 12.38
N GLU A 24 12.71 8.15 11.54
CA GLU A 24 12.83 9.58 11.66
C GLU A 24 11.44 10.17 11.83
N LYS A 25 11.22 10.98 12.87
CA LYS A 25 10.00 11.79 13.00
C LYS A 25 10.18 13.08 12.20
N THR A 26 9.22 13.42 11.36
CA THR A 26 9.16 14.68 10.62
C THR A 26 8.14 15.62 11.26
N ASP A 27 8.06 16.87 10.79
CA ASP A 27 7.09 17.85 11.28
C ASP A 27 5.63 17.36 11.13
N ASP A 28 5.38 16.51 10.14
CA ASP A 28 4.06 16.07 9.70
C ASP A 28 3.95 14.55 9.57
N GLY A 29 4.84 13.77 10.20
CA GLY A 29 4.76 12.31 10.11
C GLY A 29 6.00 11.57 10.57
N ILE A 30 6.22 10.40 9.95
CA ILE A 30 7.36 9.51 10.21
C ILE A 30 7.90 8.89 8.92
N ILE A 31 9.20 8.57 8.94
CA ILE A 31 9.89 7.80 7.90
C ILE A 31 10.59 6.62 8.55
N LEU A 32 10.21 5.40 8.17
CA LEU A 32 10.88 4.17 8.54
C LEU A 32 11.89 3.77 7.47
N SER A 33 13.11 3.41 7.89
CA SER A 33 14.12 2.82 7.01
C SER A 33 14.24 1.31 7.25
N LEU A 34 14.01 0.53 6.20
CA LEU A 34 14.03 -0.94 6.25
C LEU A 34 15.41 -1.49 5.87
N LYS A 35 15.69 -2.70 6.35
CA LYS A 35 16.77 -3.52 5.79
C LYS A 35 16.30 -4.05 4.44
N GLN A 36 17.22 -4.04 3.48
CA GLN A 36 16.94 -4.35 2.09
C GLN A 36 17.84 -5.52 1.70
N GLU A 37 17.28 -6.61 1.19
CA GLU A 37 18.06 -7.78 0.75
C GLU A 37 18.37 -7.69 -0.75
N ARG A 38 17.42 -7.18 -1.53
CA ARG A 38 17.52 -6.98 -2.98
C ARG A 38 17.30 -5.50 -3.33
N PRO A 39 17.94 -4.97 -4.39
CA PRO A 39 17.82 -3.56 -4.78
C PRO A 39 16.39 -3.04 -5.03
N THR A 40 15.42 -3.93 -5.24
CA THR A 40 14.00 -3.60 -5.48
C THR A 40 13.11 -3.83 -4.27
N ASP A 41 13.62 -4.36 -3.16
CA ASP A 41 12.85 -4.46 -1.93
C ASP A 41 12.60 -3.04 -1.38
N THR A 42 11.50 -2.85 -0.66
CA THR A 42 11.17 -1.56 -0.04
C THR A 42 12.30 -1.13 0.91
N LYS A 43 12.87 0.06 0.68
CA LYS A 43 13.93 0.63 1.51
C LYS A 43 13.42 1.65 2.51
N LYS A 44 12.44 2.48 2.11
CA LYS A 44 11.82 3.47 2.97
C LYS A 44 10.31 3.47 2.84
N VAL A 45 9.63 3.66 3.96
CA VAL A 45 8.19 3.90 4.04
C VAL A 45 7.97 5.20 4.83
N ARG A 46 7.15 6.09 4.29
CA ARG A 46 6.78 7.36 4.92
C ARG A 46 5.27 7.37 5.16
N LEU A 47 4.88 7.72 6.37
CA LEU A 47 3.51 8.12 6.70
C LEU A 47 3.52 9.62 6.96
N GLN A 48 2.79 10.37 6.14
CA GLN A 48 2.63 11.80 6.28
C GLN A 48 1.16 12.10 6.64
N VAL A 49 0.96 12.79 7.74
CA VAL A 49 -0.36 13.18 8.25
C VAL A 49 -0.84 14.41 7.48
N ILE A 50 -1.93 14.24 6.74
CA ILE A 50 -2.58 15.34 6.05
C ILE A 50 -3.60 15.98 7.01
N ASN A 51 -4.42 15.19 7.67
CA ASN A 51 -5.27 15.65 8.77
C ASN A 51 -5.64 14.44 9.64
N ASP A 52 -6.57 14.63 10.57
CA ASP A 52 -7.04 13.58 11.46
C ASP A 52 -7.47 12.29 10.76
N LYS A 53 -7.93 12.36 9.51
CA LYS A 53 -8.54 11.26 8.77
C LYS A 53 -7.81 10.88 7.47
N ILE A 54 -6.69 11.53 7.15
CA ILE A 54 -5.98 11.34 5.89
C ILE A 54 -4.50 11.17 6.16
N ILE A 55 -3.97 10.00 5.80
CA ILE A 55 -2.54 9.68 5.83
C ILE A 55 -2.07 9.45 4.40
N HIS A 56 -1.05 10.20 3.98
CA HIS A 56 -0.35 9.96 2.73
C HIS A 56 0.79 8.96 2.97
N VAL A 57 0.69 7.80 2.30
CA VAL A 57 1.70 6.75 2.35
C VAL A 57 2.60 6.86 1.12
N SER A 58 3.91 6.92 1.34
CA SER A 58 4.90 6.82 0.26
C SER A 58 5.87 5.68 0.55
N ALA A 59 6.22 4.88 -0.45
CA ALA A 59 7.22 3.83 -0.32
C ALA A 59 8.18 3.83 -1.50
N THR A 60 9.45 3.48 -1.25
CA THR A 60 10.46 3.46 -2.30
C THR A 60 11.55 2.41 -2.02
N PRO A 61 12.09 1.74 -3.06
CA PRO A 61 13.29 0.91 -2.93
C PRO A 61 14.58 1.76 -2.90
N GLU A 62 14.47 3.07 -3.13
CA GLU A 62 15.60 4.00 -3.20
C GLU A 62 15.99 4.58 -1.83
N ARG A 63 17.16 5.22 -1.78
CA ARG A 63 17.65 5.90 -0.56
C ARG A 63 16.89 7.18 -0.23
N LYS A 64 16.20 7.77 -1.21
CA LYS A 64 15.46 9.03 -1.10
C LYS A 64 14.12 8.89 -1.81
N PHE A 65 13.10 9.58 -1.31
CA PHE A 65 11.83 9.71 -2.02
C PHE A 65 11.99 10.62 -3.24
N SER A 66 11.11 10.44 -4.22
CA SER A 66 10.95 11.39 -5.32
C SER A 66 10.64 12.80 -4.79
N GLN A 67 11.12 13.82 -5.50
CA GLN A 67 10.81 15.23 -5.25
C GLN A 67 9.75 15.78 -6.21
N GLU A 68 9.26 14.94 -7.14
CA GLU A 68 8.18 15.33 -8.06
C GLU A 68 6.93 15.73 -7.28
N GLU A 69 6.32 16.83 -7.69
CA GLU A 69 5.08 17.33 -7.11
C GLU A 69 3.88 16.58 -7.70
N SER A 70 2.86 16.37 -6.86
CA SER A 70 1.61 15.78 -7.30
C SER A 70 0.82 16.74 -8.20
N LEU A 71 0.22 16.22 -9.27
CA LEU A 71 -0.71 16.94 -10.13
C LEU A 71 -2.14 16.97 -9.57
N ILE A 72 -2.46 16.14 -8.57
CA ILE A 72 -3.81 15.98 -8.01
C ILE A 72 -3.93 16.36 -6.54
N ILE A 73 -2.82 16.39 -5.80
CA ILE A 73 -2.78 16.86 -4.41
C ILE A 73 -2.35 18.33 -4.42
N VAL A 74 -3.26 19.21 -3.98
CA VAL A 74 -2.97 20.65 -3.89
C VAL A 74 -1.96 20.95 -2.77
N PRO A 75 -1.01 21.88 -2.98
CA PRO A 75 -0.10 22.32 -1.93
C PRO A 75 -0.85 22.87 -0.72
N ARG A 76 -0.30 22.62 0.47
CA ARG A 76 -0.88 23.09 1.73
C ARG A 76 0.01 24.14 2.37
N MET A 77 -0.61 25.21 2.86
CA MET A 77 0.10 26.28 3.55
C MET A 77 0.56 25.87 4.95
N GLU A 78 -0.21 25.00 5.62
CA GLU A 78 0.07 24.55 6.98
C GLU A 78 0.17 23.03 7.05
N LYS A 79 1.21 22.57 7.75
CA LYS A 79 1.42 21.16 8.07
C LYS A 79 0.53 20.77 9.24
N PHE A 80 0.04 19.53 9.23
CA PHE A 80 -0.70 18.99 10.35
C PHE A 80 0.28 18.37 11.36
N THR A 81 0.30 18.88 12.58
CA THR A 81 1.30 18.52 13.60
C THR A 81 0.70 17.83 14.83
N ASP A 82 -0.63 17.74 14.92
CA ASP A 82 -1.34 17.15 16.06
C ASP A 82 -1.43 15.61 15.95
N PHE A 83 -0.27 14.96 16.08
CA PHE A 83 -0.16 13.51 16.06
C PHE A 83 0.91 13.01 17.05
N THR A 84 0.71 11.81 17.55
CA THR A 84 1.69 11.10 18.38
C THR A 84 2.29 9.92 17.63
N VAL A 85 3.43 9.45 18.11
CA VAL A 85 4.11 8.26 17.59
C VAL A 85 4.48 7.39 18.78
N GLU A 86 4.12 6.12 18.71
CA GLU A 86 4.42 5.11 19.72
C GLU A 86 5.12 3.91 19.08
N GLU A 87 6.07 3.31 19.81
CA GLU A 87 6.68 2.04 19.44
C GLU A 87 5.97 0.91 20.20
N ALA A 88 5.47 -0.10 19.48
CA ALA A 88 4.84 -1.26 20.08
C ALA A 88 5.00 -2.50 19.19
N ASP A 89 5.35 -3.64 19.78
CA ASP A 89 5.36 -4.95 19.10
C ASP A 89 5.96 -4.93 17.68
N ASN A 90 7.22 -4.48 17.57
CA ASN A 90 7.94 -4.37 16.29
C ASN A 90 7.22 -3.50 15.25
N SER A 91 6.44 -2.53 15.71
CA SER A 91 5.64 -1.62 14.87
C SER A 91 5.71 -0.18 15.38
N LEU A 92 5.66 0.77 14.45
CA LEU A 92 5.53 2.19 14.72
C LEU A 92 4.08 2.57 14.52
N ILE A 93 3.46 3.13 15.55
CA ILE A 93 2.04 3.53 15.53
C ILE A 93 1.99 5.05 15.52
N LEU A 94 1.60 5.62 14.39
CA LEU A 94 1.27 7.03 14.25
C LEU A 94 -0.21 7.22 14.58
N LYS A 95 -0.54 8.14 15.50
CA LYS A 95 -1.93 8.37 15.95
C LYS A 95 -2.36 9.81 15.76
N THR A 96 -3.54 10.00 15.21
CA THR A 96 -4.31 11.25 15.26
C THR A 96 -5.50 11.06 16.21
N VAL A 97 -6.38 12.06 16.34
CA VAL A 97 -7.61 11.89 17.14
C VAL A 97 -8.61 10.91 16.53
N ALA A 98 -8.48 10.57 15.23
CA ALA A 98 -9.46 9.74 14.51
C ALA A 98 -8.87 8.45 13.91
N LEU A 99 -7.56 8.36 13.73
CA LEU A 99 -6.90 7.23 13.05
C LEU A 99 -5.63 6.80 13.77
N GLN A 100 -5.35 5.50 13.65
CA GLN A 100 -4.05 4.92 13.93
C GLN A 100 -3.48 4.32 12.63
N ALA A 101 -2.28 4.72 12.25
CA ALA A 101 -1.55 4.18 11.11
C ALA A 101 -0.27 3.50 11.60
N CYS A 102 -0.18 2.19 11.38
CA CYS A 102 0.90 1.36 11.90
C CYS A 102 1.84 0.94 10.78
N ILE A 103 3.15 0.98 11.01
CA ILE A 103 4.16 0.40 10.11
C ILE A 103 4.89 -0.72 10.84
N ASN A 104 4.90 -1.93 10.27
CA ASN A 104 5.75 -3.01 10.77
C ASN A 104 7.24 -2.72 10.46
N ALA A 105 8.11 -2.74 11.48
CA ALA A 105 9.52 -2.37 11.32
C ALA A 105 10.38 -3.38 10.54
N THR A 106 9.89 -4.61 10.37
CA THR A 106 10.60 -5.64 9.60
C THR A 106 10.16 -5.65 8.15
N THR A 107 8.85 -5.62 7.90
CA THR A 107 8.30 -5.79 6.54
C THR A 107 7.97 -4.47 5.84
N GLY A 108 7.80 -3.39 6.60
CA GLY A 108 7.29 -2.12 6.06
C GLY A 108 5.80 -2.16 5.68
N GLU A 109 5.10 -3.22 6.09
CA GLU A 109 3.66 -3.35 5.91
C GLU A 109 2.94 -2.26 6.69
N VAL A 110 1.95 -1.61 6.04
CA VAL A 110 1.14 -0.56 6.66
C VAL A 110 -0.26 -1.10 6.97
N SER A 111 -0.78 -0.72 8.14
CA SER A 111 -2.18 -0.96 8.50
C SER A 111 -2.81 0.30 9.10
N PHE A 112 -4.12 0.36 9.02
CA PHE A 112 -4.96 1.45 9.50
C PHE A 112 -6.03 0.88 10.42
N ALA A 113 -6.23 1.58 11.54
CA ALA A 113 -7.28 1.34 12.49
C ALA A 113 -7.94 2.66 12.89
N ASP A 114 -9.15 2.59 13.44
CA ASP A 114 -9.78 3.75 14.06
C ASP A 114 -9.08 4.14 15.38
N SER A 115 -9.55 5.21 16.02
CA SER A 115 -8.98 5.67 17.30
C SER A 115 -9.12 4.67 18.45
N GLU A 116 -10.05 3.72 18.37
CA GLU A 116 -10.25 2.64 19.34
C GLU A 116 -9.38 1.41 19.06
N GLY A 117 -8.72 1.37 17.89
CA GLY A 117 -7.87 0.26 17.45
C GLY A 117 -8.61 -0.80 16.63
N ASN A 118 -9.86 -0.55 16.20
CA ASN A 118 -10.57 -1.46 15.31
C ASN A 118 -9.97 -1.38 13.89
N PRO A 119 -9.66 -2.51 13.24
CA PRO A 119 -8.99 -2.52 11.94
C PRO A 119 -9.89 -1.95 10.82
N ILE A 120 -9.31 -1.10 9.98
CA ILE A 120 -9.95 -0.49 8.81
C ILE A 120 -9.41 -1.10 7.51
N LEU A 121 -8.09 -1.05 7.33
CA LEU A 121 -7.40 -1.49 6.11
C LEU A 121 -6.02 -2.01 6.48
N ARG A 122 -5.58 -3.08 5.83
CA ARG A 122 -4.25 -3.64 6.05
C ARG A 122 -3.65 -4.06 4.72
N GLU A 123 -2.38 -3.74 4.51
CA GLU A 123 -1.64 -4.28 3.36
C GLU A 123 -1.49 -5.80 3.44
N ASN A 124 -1.23 -6.47 2.31
CA ASN A 124 -1.09 -7.92 2.29
C ASN A 124 -0.04 -8.43 3.28
N ALA A 125 -0.38 -9.49 4.02
CA ALA A 125 0.46 -10.01 5.09
C ALA A 125 1.86 -10.41 4.57
N GLY A 126 2.90 -9.84 5.17
CA GLY A 126 4.29 -10.07 4.74
C GLY A 126 4.78 -9.08 3.69
N GLY A 127 3.95 -8.13 3.27
CA GLY A 127 4.31 -7.01 2.40
C GLY A 127 3.52 -7.00 1.09
N GLY A 128 2.69 -5.97 0.90
CA GLY A 128 1.89 -5.80 -0.32
C GLY A 128 2.56 -5.02 -1.45
N LYS A 129 3.82 -4.62 -1.30
CA LYS A 129 4.54 -3.70 -2.21
C LYS A 129 5.49 -4.44 -3.13
N SER A 130 5.48 -4.12 -4.43
CA SER A 130 6.57 -4.53 -5.33
C SER A 130 6.96 -3.43 -6.30
N PHE A 131 8.25 -3.38 -6.62
CA PHE A 131 8.86 -2.43 -7.54
C PHE A 131 9.60 -3.18 -8.64
N VAL A 132 9.25 -2.91 -9.90
CA VAL A 132 9.98 -3.44 -11.07
C VAL A 132 10.56 -2.27 -11.84
N PRO A 133 11.90 -2.16 -11.98
CA PRO A 133 12.50 -1.04 -12.70
C PRO A 133 11.98 -0.94 -14.14
N ILE A 134 11.70 0.28 -14.57
CA ILE A 134 11.29 0.61 -15.94
C ILE A 134 12.07 1.84 -16.41
N GLU A 135 12.41 1.88 -17.69
CA GLU A 135 13.05 3.03 -18.33
C GLU A 135 12.35 3.31 -19.67
N VAL A 136 11.91 4.55 -19.86
CA VAL A 136 11.24 5.02 -21.08
C VAL A 136 11.89 6.32 -21.49
N GLU A 137 12.41 6.38 -22.72
CA GLU A 137 13.05 7.57 -23.29
C GLU A 137 14.16 8.17 -22.39
N GLY A 138 14.92 7.31 -21.71
CA GLY A 138 16.00 7.71 -20.78
C GLY A 138 15.53 8.14 -19.39
N THR A 139 14.22 8.16 -19.15
CA THR A 139 13.63 8.45 -17.84
C THR A 139 13.38 7.15 -17.09
N LYS A 140 13.88 7.07 -15.86
CA LYS A 140 13.79 5.87 -15.01
C LYS A 140 12.65 5.99 -14.01
N GLY A 141 12.03 4.85 -13.70
CA GLY A 141 11.02 4.73 -12.68
C GLY A 141 10.81 3.28 -12.27
N TYR A 142 9.64 3.00 -11.69
CA TYR A 142 9.24 1.66 -11.31
C TYR A 142 7.79 1.41 -11.73
N THR A 143 7.54 0.23 -12.29
CA THR A 143 6.20 -0.36 -12.28
C THR A 143 5.89 -0.78 -10.85
N LEU A 144 4.75 -0.31 -10.34
CA LEU A 144 4.34 -0.45 -8.94
C LEU A 144 3.19 -1.45 -8.82
N ARG A 145 3.19 -2.23 -7.74
CA ARG A 145 2.02 -2.99 -7.30
C ARG A 145 1.87 -2.82 -5.81
N GLN A 146 0.63 -2.56 -5.38
CA GLN A 146 0.22 -2.50 -3.99
C GLN A 146 -0.97 -3.44 -3.80
N VAL A 147 -0.91 -4.30 -2.77
CA VAL A 147 -1.98 -5.23 -2.42
C VAL A 147 -2.41 -5.00 -0.98
N PHE A 148 -3.72 -5.03 -0.76
CA PHE A 148 -4.35 -4.96 0.54
C PHE A 148 -5.15 -6.23 0.79
N GLU A 149 -5.23 -6.64 2.05
CA GLU A 149 -6.20 -7.64 2.48
C GLU A 149 -7.61 -7.07 2.31
N SER A 150 -8.55 -7.91 1.88
CA SER A 150 -9.92 -7.49 1.63
C SER A 150 -10.89 -8.61 2.02
N PRO A 151 -11.67 -8.46 3.12
CA PRO A 151 -12.61 -9.48 3.56
C PRO A 151 -13.75 -9.67 2.55
N ASP A 152 -14.39 -10.84 2.55
CA ASP A 152 -15.40 -11.21 1.53
C ASP A 152 -16.57 -10.22 1.44
N GLU A 153 -16.98 -9.65 2.58
CA GLU A 153 -18.08 -8.67 2.72
C GLU A 153 -17.70 -7.23 2.33
N GLU A 154 -16.47 -7.00 1.87
CA GLU A 154 -16.04 -5.69 1.39
C GLU A 154 -16.56 -5.41 -0.03
N ALA A 155 -16.98 -4.18 -0.26
CA ALA A 155 -17.45 -3.70 -1.55
C ALA A 155 -16.66 -2.45 -1.97
N PHE A 156 -16.38 -2.35 -3.27
CA PHE A 156 -15.55 -1.29 -3.84
C PHE A 156 -16.29 -0.52 -4.93
N TYR A 157 -16.21 0.81 -4.89
CA TYR A 157 -16.87 1.73 -5.82
C TYR A 157 -15.94 2.88 -6.22
N GLY A 158 -16.12 3.44 -7.41
CA GLY A 158 -15.32 4.57 -7.90
C GLY A 158 -14.62 4.24 -9.20
N LEU A 159 -13.29 4.41 -9.24
CA LEU A 159 -12.41 4.22 -10.40
C LEU A 159 -12.67 5.15 -11.60
N GLY A 160 -13.80 5.85 -11.63
CA GLY A 160 -14.17 6.82 -12.67
C GLY A 160 -15.47 6.44 -13.37
N GLN A 161 -15.52 6.62 -14.68
CA GLN A 161 -16.66 6.29 -15.54
C GLN A 161 -16.25 5.22 -16.55
N HIS A 162 -16.86 4.04 -16.41
CA HIS A 162 -16.56 2.84 -17.18
C HIS A 162 -17.78 2.32 -17.94
N GLN A 163 -17.56 1.55 -19.01
CA GLN A 163 -18.62 1.11 -19.94
C GLN A 163 -18.97 -0.38 -19.82
N SER A 164 -18.39 -1.07 -18.83
CA SER A 164 -18.57 -2.52 -18.63
C SER A 164 -19.79 -2.88 -17.77
N ASP A 165 -20.63 -1.90 -17.41
CA ASP A 165 -21.79 -2.04 -16.50
C ASP A 165 -21.43 -2.67 -15.13
N GLU A 166 -20.16 -2.56 -14.73
CA GLU A 166 -19.68 -3.01 -13.42
C GLU A 166 -20.00 -1.96 -12.35
N PHE A 167 -20.48 -2.41 -11.20
CA PHE A 167 -20.91 -1.51 -10.12
C PHE A 167 -20.12 -1.69 -8.82
N ASN A 168 -20.12 -2.91 -8.25
CA ASN A 168 -19.25 -3.27 -7.13
C ASN A 168 -18.01 -3.99 -7.66
N TYR A 169 -16.85 -3.37 -7.53
CA TYR A 169 -15.55 -3.85 -8.02
C TYR A 169 -14.91 -4.95 -7.16
N LYS A 170 -15.53 -5.41 -6.07
CA LYS A 170 -15.03 -6.56 -5.31
C LYS A 170 -14.84 -7.77 -6.22
N GLY A 171 -13.59 -8.24 -6.32
CA GLY A 171 -13.23 -9.40 -7.16
C GLY A 171 -13.26 -9.13 -8.67
N ARG A 172 -13.34 -7.86 -9.10
CA ARG A 172 -13.37 -7.45 -10.50
C ARG A 172 -12.06 -6.77 -10.91
N ASN A 173 -11.93 -6.52 -12.22
CA ASN A 173 -10.74 -5.93 -12.82
C ASN A 173 -11.13 -4.69 -13.62
N GLU A 174 -10.32 -3.64 -13.56
CA GLU A 174 -10.50 -2.47 -14.40
C GLU A 174 -9.15 -1.84 -14.76
N ASP A 175 -8.96 -1.57 -16.05
CA ASP A 175 -7.74 -0.96 -16.59
C ASP A 175 -7.88 0.55 -16.61
N LEU A 176 -7.09 1.28 -15.85
CA LEU A 176 -7.20 2.72 -15.68
C LEU A 176 -6.39 3.46 -16.75
N PHE A 177 -7.00 3.70 -17.91
CA PHE A 177 -6.53 4.60 -18.98
C PHE A 177 -7.67 5.48 -19.50
N GLN A 178 -7.32 6.53 -20.25
CA GLN A 178 -8.29 7.45 -20.84
C GLN A 178 -8.62 7.03 -22.27
N TYR A 179 -9.91 6.95 -22.60
CA TYR A 179 -10.37 6.66 -23.96
C TYR A 179 -11.76 7.27 -24.19
N ASN A 180 -12.20 7.42 -25.45
CA ASN A 180 -13.55 7.91 -25.71
C ASN A 180 -14.58 7.02 -24.96
N SER A 181 -15.52 7.64 -24.23
CA SER A 181 -16.50 7.05 -23.31
C SER A 181 -15.99 6.49 -21.97
N LYS A 182 -14.66 6.37 -21.78
CA LYS A 182 -14.02 5.84 -20.56
C LYS A 182 -13.15 6.90 -19.89
N VAL A 183 -13.48 7.22 -18.63
CA VAL A 183 -12.73 8.19 -17.82
C VAL A 183 -12.18 7.49 -16.59
N SER A 184 -10.87 7.43 -16.45
CA SER A 184 -10.24 6.83 -15.28
C SER A 184 -9.93 7.88 -14.22
N VAL A 185 -10.42 7.67 -13.01
CA VAL A 185 -10.13 8.47 -11.81
C VAL A 185 -9.62 7.49 -10.74
N PRO A 186 -8.34 7.51 -10.37
CA PRO A 186 -7.72 6.49 -9.52
C PRO A 186 -8.07 6.67 -8.03
N PHE A 187 -9.37 6.70 -7.72
CA PHE A 187 -9.92 6.80 -6.38
C PHE A 187 -10.96 5.70 -6.18
N ILE A 188 -10.79 4.90 -5.11
CA ILE A 188 -11.73 3.85 -4.73
C ILE A 188 -12.29 4.12 -3.33
N LEU A 189 -13.57 3.85 -3.15
CA LEU A 189 -14.29 3.88 -1.88
C LEU A 189 -14.68 2.47 -1.47
N SER A 190 -14.48 2.16 -0.20
CA SER A 190 -14.90 0.90 0.42
C SER A 190 -16.19 1.11 1.24
N ASN A 191 -17.05 0.09 1.30
CA ASN A 191 -18.16 0.03 2.26
C ASN A 191 -17.69 -0.08 3.73
N LYS A 192 -16.37 -0.22 3.98
CA LYS A 192 -15.74 -0.19 5.30
C LYS A 192 -15.32 1.21 5.75
N ASN A 193 -15.92 2.26 5.17
CA ASN A 193 -15.74 3.67 5.55
C ASN A 193 -14.32 4.22 5.35
N TYR A 194 -13.61 3.75 4.32
CA TYR A 194 -12.35 4.35 3.88
C TYR A 194 -12.32 4.51 2.36
N GLY A 195 -11.38 5.32 1.88
CA GLY A 195 -11.06 5.42 0.46
C GLY A 195 -9.56 5.47 0.22
N ILE A 196 -9.13 5.12 -0.98
CA ILE A 196 -7.73 5.16 -1.41
C ILE A 196 -7.66 6.02 -2.66
N LEU A 197 -6.85 7.08 -2.60
CA LEU A 197 -6.40 7.82 -3.77
C LEU A 197 -5.05 7.27 -4.20
N TRP A 198 -4.97 6.76 -5.43
CA TRP A 198 -3.76 6.26 -6.03
C TRP A 198 -3.14 7.35 -6.91
N ASP A 199 -2.14 8.06 -6.36
CA ASP A 199 -1.47 9.18 -7.02
C ASP A 199 -0.44 8.69 -8.05
N ASN A 200 -0.94 8.32 -9.23
CA ASN A 200 -0.16 7.84 -10.35
C ASN A 200 -0.82 8.24 -11.68
N TYR A 201 -0.01 8.70 -12.64
CA TYR A 201 -0.49 9.19 -13.94
C TYR A 201 -0.22 8.24 -15.10
N SER A 202 0.47 7.12 -14.83
CA SER A 202 0.63 6.04 -15.81
C SER A 202 -0.63 5.19 -15.88
N TRP A 203 -0.72 4.40 -16.96
CA TRP A 203 -1.72 3.35 -17.03
C TRP A 203 -1.63 2.45 -15.79
N SER A 204 -2.74 2.35 -15.07
CA SER A 204 -2.84 1.61 -13.81
C SER A 204 -3.89 0.51 -13.94
N LYS A 205 -3.92 -0.44 -13.01
CA LYS A 205 -4.92 -1.51 -12.96
C LYS A 205 -5.48 -1.66 -11.56
N PHE A 206 -6.78 -1.88 -11.46
CA PHE A 206 -7.44 -2.39 -10.26
C PHE A 206 -7.75 -3.89 -10.47
N GLY A 207 -7.48 -4.72 -9.47
CA GLY A 207 -7.71 -6.17 -9.54
C GLY A 207 -6.48 -6.94 -10.04
N ASP A 208 -6.66 -7.75 -11.09
CA ASP A 208 -5.61 -8.57 -11.69
C ASP A 208 -4.53 -7.70 -12.36
N SER A 209 -3.27 -7.95 -12.02
CA SER A 209 -2.14 -7.21 -12.58
C SER A 209 -1.66 -7.74 -13.94
N ARG A 210 -2.21 -8.86 -14.41
CA ARG A 210 -1.83 -9.48 -15.69
C ARG A 210 -2.45 -8.74 -16.87
N GLU A 211 -1.86 -8.93 -18.04
CA GLU A 211 -2.53 -8.58 -19.31
C GLU A 211 -3.60 -9.61 -19.65
N TYR A 212 -4.64 -9.15 -20.35
CA TYR A 212 -5.56 -10.06 -21.02
C TYR A 212 -4.79 -10.85 -22.08
N ALA A 213 -4.88 -12.17 -22.00
CA ALA A 213 -4.28 -13.09 -22.96
C ALA A 213 -5.21 -13.29 -24.16
N GLN A 214 -4.63 -13.58 -25.33
CA GLN A 214 -5.42 -14.05 -26.47
C GLN A 214 -5.99 -15.46 -26.17
N LEU A 215 -7.13 -15.80 -26.76
CA LEU A 215 -7.82 -17.07 -26.47
C LEU A 215 -6.92 -18.30 -26.65
N ASN A 216 -6.10 -18.32 -27.70
CA ASN A 216 -5.18 -19.42 -28.02
C ASN A 216 -3.98 -19.55 -27.08
N GLU A 217 -3.71 -18.53 -26.24
CA GLU A 217 -2.62 -18.57 -25.25
C GLU A 217 -3.05 -19.31 -23.98
N VAL A 218 -4.35 -19.36 -23.70
CA VAL A 218 -4.92 -19.91 -22.46
C VAL A 218 -5.84 -21.11 -22.67
N PHE A 219 -6.42 -21.26 -23.86
CA PHE A 219 -7.33 -22.36 -24.21
C PHE A 219 -6.85 -23.11 -25.46
N ARG A 220 -7.15 -24.42 -25.51
CA ARG A 220 -7.11 -25.18 -26.76
C ARG A 220 -8.33 -24.80 -27.59
N LEU A 221 -8.11 -24.48 -28.86
CA LEU A 221 -9.17 -24.04 -29.77
C LEU A 221 -9.47 -25.14 -30.78
N TYR A 222 -10.77 -25.32 -31.05
CA TYR A 222 -11.28 -26.29 -32.00
C TYR A 222 -12.17 -25.57 -33.01
N ASP A 223 -12.04 -25.92 -34.28
CA ASP A 223 -12.85 -25.37 -35.36
C ASP A 223 -14.26 -25.99 -35.37
N ASN A 224 -15.11 -25.56 -36.30
CA ASN A 224 -16.49 -26.06 -36.43
C ASN A 224 -16.60 -27.53 -36.87
N GLU A 225 -15.49 -28.17 -37.25
CA GLU A 225 -15.39 -29.60 -37.56
C GLU A 225 -14.75 -30.39 -36.40
N GLY A 226 -14.33 -29.70 -35.34
CA GLY A 226 -13.68 -30.28 -34.18
C GLY A 226 -12.17 -30.50 -34.34
N ASN A 227 -11.54 -29.94 -35.38
CA ASN A 227 -10.09 -30.00 -35.54
C ASN A 227 -9.41 -29.00 -34.60
N GLU A 228 -8.38 -29.43 -33.89
CA GLU A 228 -7.58 -28.56 -33.02
C GLU A 228 -6.73 -27.59 -33.84
N GLY A 229 -6.61 -26.35 -33.38
CA GLY A 229 -5.66 -25.37 -33.93
C GLY A 229 -6.20 -23.94 -34.11
N GLY A 230 -7.52 -23.73 -34.04
CA GLY A 230 -8.11 -22.41 -34.20
C GLY A 230 -9.64 -22.41 -34.17
N LEU A 231 -10.24 -21.23 -34.30
CA LEU A 231 -11.69 -21.06 -34.48
C LEU A 231 -12.01 -20.89 -35.97
N THR A 232 -13.23 -21.26 -36.38
CA THR A 232 -13.72 -21.00 -37.74
C THR A 232 -14.20 -19.56 -37.87
N ALA A 233 -13.68 -18.83 -38.86
CA ALA A 233 -14.20 -17.53 -39.25
C ALA A 233 -14.98 -17.66 -40.57
N LYS A 234 -16.25 -17.24 -40.57
CA LYS A 234 -17.10 -17.18 -41.77
C LYS A 234 -17.39 -15.72 -42.09
N TYR A 235 -17.12 -15.33 -43.33
CA TYR A 235 -17.38 -13.99 -43.83
C TYR A 235 -18.42 -14.14 -44.94
N GLU A 236 -19.67 -13.79 -44.64
CA GLU A 236 -20.81 -13.79 -45.56
C GLU A 236 -21.04 -12.41 -46.17
#